data_AF-A0A5J5PFR4-F1
#
_entry.id   AF-A0A5J5PFR4-F1
#
_cell.length_a   1.000
_cell.length_b   1.000
_cell.length_c   1.000
_cell.angle_alpha   90.00
_cell.angle_beta   90.00
_cell.angle_gamma   90.00
#
_symmetry.space_group_name_H-M   'P 1'
#
loop_
_entity.id
_entity.type
_entity.pdbx_description
1 polymer ?
#
loop_
_entity_poly.entity_id
_entity_poly.type
_entity_poly.pdbx_seq_one_letter_code
_entity_poly.pdbx_strand_id
1 'polypeptide(L)'
;MATLIKTLPFKSPPPLTPPATTFSLNSSKPFHVCFKQRLPPSSRPLRFSFTPSLRFLKLVPFASTGGETDTIHTQQQVQEPQIEDSSDVDVAAEDDTAADESSDVEETSSSAISSLLQSYKEALASNDESKVADIEALLKSIEDEKVDLEKKMASLSEELSTEKDRVLRIGADFDNFRKRTERERLPLVANAQGEVLENLLPVLDNFERAKAQIKVKTEGEEKINNSYQSIYKQFMEILGSLGVEPVDTVGNPFDPMLHEAIMQEDSTEFEEGIILQEFQKGFKLGDRLLRPAMVKVSAGPGPSKTERESSESADVGESKETSETTESSETTKTHREAESS
;
A
#
# COMPACT_ATOMS: atom_id res chain seq x y z
N MET A 1 -20.49 -60.26 13.50
CA MET A 1 -20.42 -59.57 14.81
C MET A 1 -20.07 -58.11 14.54
N ALA A 2 -21.07 -57.23 14.51
CA ALA A 2 -20.88 -55.81 14.23
C ALA A 2 -20.98 -55.03 15.55
N THR A 3 -19.85 -54.49 16.01
CA THR A 3 -19.75 -53.67 17.23
C THR A 3 -20.16 -52.23 16.92
N LEU A 4 -21.31 -51.83 17.46
CA LEU A 4 -21.83 -50.46 17.44
C LEU A 4 -21.05 -49.60 18.46
N ILE A 5 -20.27 -48.63 17.97
CA ILE A 5 -19.64 -47.60 18.82
C ILE A 5 -20.62 -46.42 18.91
N LYS A 6 -21.14 -46.19 20.12
CA LYS A 6 -22.13 -45.15 20.44
C LYS A 6 -21.39 -43.88 20.90
N THR A 7 -21.32 -42.87 20.04
CA THR A 7 -20.69 -41.57 20.34
C THR A 7 -21.62 -40.70 21.19
N LEU A 8 -21.11 -40.16 22.31
CA LEU A 8 -21.80 -39.23 23.20
C LEU A 8 -21.84 -37.80 22.61
N PRO A 9 -22.88 -37.00 22.87
CA PRO A 9 -23.01 -35.67 22.29
C PRO A 9 -22.10 -34.62 22.97
N PHE A 10 -21.44 -33.83 22.14
CA PHE A 10 -20.60 -32.68 22.49
C PHE A 10 -21.45 -31.58 23.16
N LYS A 11 -21.07 -31.16 24.38
CA LYS A 11 -21.69 -30.05 25.10
C LYS A 11 -20.80 -28.81 24.96
N SER A 12 -21.32 -27.74 24.34
CA SER A 12 -20.61 -26.48 24.13
C SER A 12 -20.40 -25.71 25.44
N PRO A 13 -19.27 -24.98 25.61
CA PRO A 13 -19.03 -24.17 26.79
C PRO A 13 -19.83 -22.85 26.77
N PRO A 14 -20.19 -22.29 27.93
CA PRO A 14 -20.92 -21.01 28.01
C PRO A 14 -20.01 -19.80 27.72
N PRO A 15 -20.58 -18.65 27.29
CA PRO A 15 -19.81 -17.46 26.97
C PRO A 15 -19.25 -16.75 28.22
N LEU A 16 -17.99 -16.31 28.11
CA LEU A 16 -17.30 -15.51 29.12
C LEU A 16 -17.84 -14.07 29.13
N THR A 17 -18.48 -13.67 30.22
CA THR A 17 -18.82 -12.27 30.52
C THR A 17 -17.69 -11.59 31.30
N PRO A 18 -17.26 -10.37 30.94
CA PRO A 18 -16.24 -9.63 31.70
C PRO A 18 -16.82 -9.05 33.01
N PRO A 19 -16.02 -8.88 34.08
CA PRO A 19 -16.49 -8.29 35.32
C PRO A 19 -16.70 -6.77 35.19
N ALA A 20 -17.83 -6.30 35.74
CA ALA A 20 -18.14 -4.90 35.89
C ALA A 20 -17.33 -4.30 37.06
N THR A 21 -16.42 -3.37 36.75
CA THR A 21 -15.74 -2.56 37.77
C THR A 21 -16.41 -1.19 37.83
N THR A 22 -17.15 -0.93 38.90
CA THR A 22 -17.70 0.37 39.24
C THR A 22 -16.56 1.31 39.68
N PHE A 23 -16.19 2.29 38.85
CA PHE A 23 -15.33 3.40 39.28
C PHE A 23 -16.18 4.61 39.65
N SER A 24 -16.15 4.91 40.94
CA SER A 24 -16.76 6.07 41.60
C SER A 24 -16.10 7.38 41.13
N LEU A 25 -16.91 8.29 40.60
CA LEU A 25 -16.59 9.71 40.45
C LEU A 25 -16.51 10.35 41.84
N ASN A 26 -15.33 10.81 42.25
CA ASN A 26 -15.15 11.98 43.12
C ASN A 26 -13.66 12.26 43.35
N SER A 27 -13.18 13.39 42.82
CA SER A 27 -12.34 14.37 43.53
C SER A 27 -11.59 15.26 42.54
N SER A 28 -11.83 16.56 42.69
CA SER A 28 -11.20 17.69 42.03
C SER A 28 -9.71 17.82 42.34
N LYS A 29 -8.91 18.18 41.31
CA LYS A 29 -7.84 19.21 41.29
C LYS A 29 -7.01 19.12 39.99
N PRO A 30 -6.77 20.24 39.27
CA PRO A 30 -5.93 20.23 38.08
C PRO A 30 -4.46 20.38 38.48
N PHE A 31 -3.64 19.36 38.24
CA PHE A 31 -2.18 19.49 38.26
C PHE A 31 -1.68 19.83 36.86
N HIS A 32 -1.26 21.08 36.67
CA HIS A 32 -0.44 21.50 35.55
C HIS A 32 0.92 20.80 35.64
N VAL A 33 1.24 19.96 34.65
CA VAL A 33 2.60 19.46 34.43
C VAL A 33 3.25 20.29 33.32
N CYS A 34 4.20 21.13 33.72
CA CYS A 34 5.01 21.95 32.82
C CYS A 34 6.14 21.07 32.24
N PHE A 35 6.06 20.74 30.95
CA PHE A 35 7.11 19.98 30.25
C PHE A 35 8.30 20.91 29.94
N LYS A 36 9.19 21.12 30.91
CA LYS A 36 10.51 21.71 30.64
C LYS A 36 11.45 20.60 30.16
N GLN A 37 11.62 20.48 28.85
CA GLN A 37 12.67 19.67 28.25
C GLN A 37 14.04 20.25 28.64
N ARG A 38 14.83 19.49 29.41
CA ARG A 38 16.28 19.67 29.54
C ARG A 38 16.93 19.00 28.33
N LEU A 39 17.45 19.82 27.41
CA LEU A 39 18.35 19.36 26.35
C LEU A 39 19.74 19.06 26.95
N PRO A 40 20.39 17.94 26.61
CA PRO A 40 21.80 17.70 26.95
C PRO A 40 22.73 18.54 26.03
N PRO A 41 23.95 18.90 26.48
CA PRO A 41 24.87 19.71 25.68
C PRO A 41 25.45 18.90 24.50
N SER A 42 25.39 19.50 23.32
CA SER A 42 25.93 18.92 22.09
C SER A 42 27.47 18.86 22.12
N SER A 43 27.99 17.68 21.81
CA SER A 43 29.40 17.47 21.49
C SER A 43 29.72 18.10 20.14
N ARG A 44 30.83 18.85 20.11
CA ARG A 44 31.36 19.61 18.97
C ARG A 44 31.62 18.72 17.75
N PRO A 45 31.33 19.16 16.51
CA PRO A 45 31.85 18.51 15.32
C PRO A 45 33.29 18.97 15.04
N LEU A 46 34.16 18.01 14.72
CA LEU A 46 35.50 18.24 14.18
C LEU A 46 35.38 18.95 12.82
N ARG A 47 35.95 20.15 12.71
CA ARG A 47 36.06 20.89 11.45
C ARG A 47 37.20 20.29 10.62
N PHE A 48 36.90 19.66 9.50
CA PHE A 48 37.85 19.53 8.41
C PHE A 48 37.87 20.83 7.61
N SER A 49 39.01 21.52 7.60
CA SER A 49 39.24 22.70 6.77
C SER A 49 39.52 22.27 5.33
N PHE A 50 38.50 22.26 4.47
CA PHE A 50 38.68 22.14 3.03
C PHE A 50 38.70 23.56 2.43
N THR A 51 39.86 24.00 1.97
CA THR A 51 40.03 25.26 1.26
C THR A 51 39.76 25.07 -0.23
N PRO A 52 38.81 25.79 -0.86
CA PRO A 52 38.76 25.86 -2.32
C PRO A 52 39.68 26.99 -2.81
N SER A 53 40.68 26.62 -3.60
CA SER A 53 41.54 27.55 -4.35
C SER A 53 40.72 28.19 -5.48
N LEU A 54 40.31 29.45 -5.30
CA LEU A 54 39.72 30.26 -6.36
C LEU A 54 40.84 30.92 -7.16
N ARG A 55 41.10 30.42 -8.38
CA ARG A 55 41.87 31.16 -9.38
C ARG A 55 40.94 32.06 -10.19
N PHE A 56 41.25 33.34 -10.12
CA PHE A 56 40.63 34.45 -10.85
C PHE A 56 40.63 34.23 -12.37
N LEU A 57 39.47 34.41 -13.02
CA LEU A 57 39.40 34.78 -14.43
C LEU A 57 39.08 36.28 -14.52
N LYS A 58 40.01 37.03 -15.13
CA LYS A 58 39.89 38.44 -15.43
C LYS A 58 38.98 38.66 -16.65
N LEU A 59 38.12 39.66 -16.48
CA LEU A 59 37.29 40.40 -17.42
C LEU A 59 37.92 40.67 -18.81
N VAL A 60 37.12 40.59 -19.88
CA VAL A 60 37.07 41.59 -20.98
C VAL A 60 35.63 41.66 -21.53
N PRO A 61 35.00 42.84 -21.66
CA PRO A 61 33.76 43.02 -22.40
C PRO A 61 34.07 43.42 -23.85
N PHE A 62 33.39 42.83 -24.84
CA PHE A 62 33.42 43.32 -26.21
C PHE A 62 31.99 43.46 -26.72
N ALA A 63 31.66 44.69 -27.11
CA ALA A 63 30.37 45.07 -27.67
C ALA A 63 30.45 45.14 -29.19
N SER A 64 29.30 44.88 -29.82
CA SER A 64 28.77 45.56 -31.01
C SER A 64 28.91 44.92 -32.40
N THR A 65 27.79 45.07 -33.12
CA THR A 65 27.47 45.03 -34.57
C THR A 65 27.42 43.70 -35.33
N GLY A 66 26.18 43.27 -35.65
CA GLY A 66 25.60 43.30 -37.00
C GLY A 66 25.98 42.19 -38.00
N GLY A 67 24.95 41.62 -38.68
CA GLY A 67 25.09 41.00 -40.00
C GLY A 67 24.62 39.55 -40.16
N GLU A 68 23.40 39.41 -40.71
CA GLU A 68 22.89 38.46 -41.71
C GLU A 68 23.58 37.11 -42.04
N THR A 69 22.68 36.11 -42.21
CA THR A 69 22.65 35.00 -43.20
C THR A 69 23.37 33.66 -42.97
N ASP A 70 22.59 32.63 -43.32
CA ASP A 70 22.92 31.31 -43.88
C ASP A 70 23.25 30.11 -42.98
N THR A 71 22.18 29.34 -42.75
CA THR A 71 22.04 27.89 -43.04
C THR A 71 23.32 27.08 -43.23
N ILE A 72 23.61 26.15 -42.31
CA ILE A 72 24.09 24.81 -42.68
C ILE A 72 23.52 23.75 -41.72
N HIS A 73 22.86 22.77 -42.32
CA HIS A 73 22.46 21.46 -41.81
C HIS A 73 23.62 20.75 -41.09
N THR A 74 23.43 20.28 -39.86
CA THR A 74 24.13 19.07 -39.39
C THR A 74 23.20 18.29 -38.46
N GLN A 75 23.16 17.00 -38.74
CA GLN A 75 22.21 16.00 -38.27
C GLN A 75 22.29 15.82 -36.75
N GLN A 76 21.12 15.81 -36.12
CA GLN A 76 20.94 15.37 -34.74
C GLN A 76 20.94 13.84 -34.74
N GLN A 77 22.11 13.24 -34.53
CA GLN A 77 22.21 11.83 -34.17
C GLN A 77 21.90 11.71 -32.68
N VAL A 78 20.74 11.13 -32.39
CA VAL A 78 20.38 10.60 -31.07
C VAL A 78 21.40 9.51 -30.75
N GLN A 79 22.18 9.73 -29.69
CA GLN A 79 22.95 8.66 -29.07
C GLN A 79 22.25 8.33 -27.75
N GLU A 80 21.61 7.17 -27.73
CA GLU A 80 21.19 6.48 -26.50
C GLU A 80 22.39 6.34 -25.55
N PRO A 81 22.20 6.50 -24.23
CA PRO A 81 23.18 6.01 -23.30
C PRO A 81 23.12 4.47 -23.33
N GLN A 82 24.13 3.85 -23.92
CA GLN A 82 24.40 2.44 -23.71
C GLN A 82 24.74 2.24 -22.23
N ILE A 83 23.85 1.56 -21.52
CA ILE A 83 24.17 0.93 -20.24
C ILE A 83 24.81 -0.39 -20.64
N GLU A 84 26.13 -0.47 -20.53
CA GLU A 84 26.83 -1.74 -20.62
C GLU A 84 26.40 -2.61 -19.43
N ASP A 85 25.60 -3.63 -19.76
CA ASP A 85 25.45 -4.85 -18.97
C ASP A 85 26.85 -5.47 -18.81
N SER A 86 27.34 -5.51 -17.56
CA SER A 86 28.42 -6.41 -17.17
C SER A 86 27.82 -7.50 -16.29
N SER A 87 27.15 -8.43 -16.95
CA SER A 87 27.07 -9.82 -16.50
C SER A 87 28.44 -10.49 -16.64
N ASP A 88 28.70 -11.47 -15.77
CA ASP A 88 29.88 -12.33 -15.67
C ASP A 88 31.14 -11.69 -15.06
N VAL A 89 31.15 -11.68 -13.72
CA VAL A 89 32.35 -12.08 -13.01
C VAL A 89 32.09 -13.49 -12.48
N ASP A 90 32.66 -14.46 -13.18
CA ASP A 90 32.84 -15.83 -12.73
C ASP A 90 33.26 -15.84 -11.26
N VAL A 91 32.42 -16.45 -10.41
CA VAL A 91 32.83 -16.93 -9.10
C VAL A 91 33.74 -18.13 -9.36
N ALA A 92 35.00 -17.83 -9.68
CA ALA A 92 36.07 -18.78 -9.55
C ALA A 92 36.16 -19.12 -8.05
N ALA A 93 35.76 -20.35 -7.75
CA ALA A 93 36.11 -21.01 -6.51
C ALA A 93 37.65 -21.00 -6.43
N GLU A 94 38.20 -20.13 -5.59
CA GLU A 94 39.55 -20.31 -5.09
C GLU A 94 39.48 -21.38 -4.00
N ASP A 95 39.78 -22.59 -4.46
CA ASP A 95 40.13 -23.76 -3.66
C ASP A 95 41.43 -23.47 -2.89
N ASP A 96 41.35 -23.72 -1.59
CA ASP A 96 42.43 -23.97 -0.62
C ASP A 96 43.79 -23.27 -0.82
N THR A 97 43.95 -22.13 -0.14
CA THR A 97 45.23 -21.78 0.50
C THR A 97 45.12 -21.89 2.01
N ALA A 98 44.93 -23.13 2.48
CA ALA A 98 45.33 -23.54 3.82
C ALA A 98 46.75 -24.10 3.73
N ALA A 99 47.76 -23.24 3.83
CA ALA A 99 49.11 -23.68 4.14
C ALA A 99 49.90 -22.54 4.79
N ASP A 100 50.22 -22.78 6.06
CA ASP A 100 51.53 -22.46 6.63
C ASP A 100 51.78 -21.05 7.18
N GLU A 101 51.04 -20.68 8.24
CA GLU A 101 51.46 -19.66 9.22
C GLU A 101 50.96 -20.08 10.63
N SER A 102 51.17 -21.35 11.01
CA SER A 102 50.90 -21.83 12.39
C SER A 102 51.96 -22.79 12.93
N SER A 103 53.09 -22.97 12.23
CA SER A 103 54.12 -23.94 12.58
C SER A 103 55.08 -23.47 13.68
N ASP A 104 55.26 -22.15 13.90
CA ASP A 104 56.29 -21.66 14.83
C ASP A 104 55.88 -21.66 16.33
N VAL A 105 54.58 -21.72 16.66
CA VAL A 105 54.11 -21.68 18.06
C VAL A 105 53.89 -23.09 18.64
N GLU A 106 53.55 -24.06 17.80
CA GLU A 106 53.34 -25.47 18.18
C GLU A 106 54.69 -26.20 18.42
N GLU A 107 55.76 -25.84 17.68
CA GLU A 107 57.08 -26.48 17.86
C GLU A 107 57.81 -26.03 19.14
N THR A 108 57.64 -24.78 19.56
CA THR A 108 58.28 -24.25 20.77
C THR A 108 57.59 -24.72 22.05
N SER A 109 56.26 -24.88 22.03
CA SER A 109 55.47 -25.39 23.15
C SER A 109 55.60 -26.92 23.31
N SER A 110 55.66 -27.68 22.22
CA SER A 110 55.95 -29.13 22.27
C SER A 110 57.38 -29.45 22.74
N SER A 111 58.36 -28.60 22.41
CA SER A 111 59.72 -28.65 22.97
C SER A 111 59.75 -28.38 24.48
N ALA A 112 58.94 -27.44 24.97
CA ALA A 112 58.84 -27.15 26.41
C ALA A 112 58.17 -28.27 27.21
N ILE A 113 57.11 -28.89 26.66
CA ILE A 113 56.41 -30.01 27.30
C ILE A 113 57.27 -31.27 27.31
N SER A 114 58.00 -31.56 26.23
CA SER A 114 58.93 -32.70 26.18
C SER A 114 60.09 -32.56 27.16
N SER A 115 60.63 -31.35 27.32
CA SER A 115 61.58 -30.98 28.38
C SER A 115 61.01 -31.22 29.79
N LEU A 116 59.76 -30.81 30.05
CA LEU A 116 59.07 -30.98 31.34
C LEU A 116 58.78 -32.46 31.66
N LEU A 117 58.44 -33.27 30.65
CA LEU A 117 58.25 -34.72 30.81
C LEU A 117 59.58 -35.44 31.07
N GLN A 118 60.68 -34.98 30.47
CA GLN A 118 62.01 -35.54 30.69
C GLN A 118 62.53 -35.23 32.11
N SER A 119 62.27 -34.02 32.63
CA SER A 119 62.60 -33.67 34.02
C SER A 119 61.72 -34.39 35.04
N TYR A 120 60.44 -34.62 34.73
CA TYR A 120 59.55 -35.48 35.53
C TYR A 120 60.06 -36.93 35.61
N LYS A 121 60.48 -37.49 34.47
CA LYS A 121 61.07 -38.84 34.39
C LYS A 121 62.37 -38.96 35.20
N GLU A 122 63.21 -37.93 35.18
CA GLU A 122 64.46 -37.89 35.96
C GLU A 122 64.18 -37.77 37.46
N ALA A 123 63.22 -36.94 37.87
CA ALA A 123 62.80 -36.81 39.27
C ALA A 123 62.21 -38.11 39.85
N LEU A 124 61.48 -38.88 39.03
CA LEU A 124 61.00 -40.21 39.40
C LEU A 124 62.15 -41.23 39.51
N ALA A 125 63.17 -41.14 38.66
CA ALA A 125 64.34 -42.01 38.71
C ALA A 125 65.25 -41.71 39.92
N SER A 126 65.28 -40.46 40.40
CA SER A 126 66.02 -40.04 41.59
C SER A 126 65.27 -40.19 42.91
N ASN A 127 63.98 -40.56 42.90
CA ASN A 127 63.06 -40.55 44.06
C ASN A 127 62.97 -39.17 44.75
N ASP A 128 63.13 -38.08 43.99
CA ASP A 128 63.01 -36.72 44.51
C ASP A 128 61.53 -36.31 44.62
N GLU A 129 60.83 -36.76 45.67
CA GLU A 129 59.39 -36.49 45.90
C GLU A 129 59.03 -35.00 45.83
N SER A 130 59.91 -34.10 46.28
CA SER A 130 59.69 -32.65 46.22
C SER A 130 59.59 -32.13 44.78
N LYS A 131 60.48 -32.58 43.88
CA LYS A 131 60.49 -32.11 42.48
C LYS A 131 59.31 -32.68 41.70
N VAL A 132 58.92 -33.91 42.02
CA VAL A 132 57.72 -34.56 41.45
C VAL A 132 56.47 -33.76 41.82
N ALA A 133 56.32 -33.36 43.09
CA ALA A 133 55.19 -32.56 43.55
C ALA A 133 55.14 -31.16 42.89
N ASP A 134 56.29 -30.50 42.72
CA ASP A 134 56.38 -29.19 42.07
C ASP A 134 55.98 -29.26 40.57
N ILE A 135 56.44 -30.30 39.86
CA ILE A 135 56.09 -30.52 38.45
C ILE A 135 54.61 -30.87 38.30
N GLU A 136 54.05 -31.72 39.17
CA GLU A 136 52.61 -32.05 39.16
C GLU A 136 51.74 -30.83 39.45
N ALA A 137 52.15 -29.95 40.36
CA ALA A 137 51.47 -28.69 40.63
C ALA A 137 51.49 -27.75 39.40
N LEU A 138 52.62 -27.69 38.69
CA LEU A 138 52.76 -26.89 37.47
C LEU A 138 51.89 -27.45 36.34
N LEU A 139 51.90 -28.76 36.12
CA LEU A 139 51.03 -29.43 35.14
C LEU A 139 49.55 -29.20 35.44
N LYS A 140 49.17 -29.25 36.72
CA LYS A 140 47.80 -28.96 37.15
C LYS A 140 47.39 -27.51 36.88
N SER A 141 48.29 -26.55 37.13
CA SER A 141 48.06 -25.14 36.80
C SER A 141 47.89 -24.91 35.29
N ILE A 142 48.70 -25.58 34.47
CA ILE A 142 48.57 -25.51 33.00
C ILE A 142 47.24 -26.09 32.53
N GLU A 143 46.81 -27.22 33.09
CA GLU A 143 45.52 -27.84 32.75
C GLU A 143 44.35 -26.94 33.14
N ASP A 144 44.39 -26.33 34.33
CA ASP A 144 43.37 -25.38 34.79
C ASP A 144 43.31 -24.14 33.86
N GLU A 145 44.45 -23.58 33.47
CA GLU A 145 44.53 -22.46 32.52
C GLU A 145 44.00 -22.83 31.12
N LYS A 146 44.37 -24.03 30.62
CA LYS A 146 43.89 -24.55 29.34
C LYS A 146 42.37 -24.70 29.35
N VAL A 147 41.81 -25.31 30.40
CA VAL A 147 40.36 -25.48 30.56
C VAL A 147 39.65 -24.12 30.60
N ASP A 148 40.23 -23.11 31.25
CA ASP A 148 39.65 -21.77 31.28
C ASP A 148 39.77 -21.01 29.94
N LEU A 149 40.84 -21.24 29.17
CA LEU A 149 40.96 -20.73 27.81
C LEU A 149 39.97 -21.40 26.85
N GLU A 150 39.81 -22.72 26.94
CA GLU A 150 38.83 -23.47 26.15
C GLU A 150 37.40 -22.99 26.43
N LYS A 151 37.05 -22.73 27.70
CA LYS A 151 35.75 -22.13 28.06
C LYS A 151 35.57 -20.75 27.44
N LYS A 152 36.58 -19.89 27.50
CA LYS A 152 36.52 -18.54 26.89
C LYS A 152 36.41 -18.60 25.37
N MET A 153 37.14 -19.51 24.74
CA MET A 153 37.06 -19.71 23.29
C MET A 153 35.67 -20.21 22.89
N ALA A 154 35.12 -21.17 23.65
CA ALA A 154 33.77 -21.68 23.43
C ALA A 154 32.72 -20.56 23.59
N SER A 155 32.79 -19.75 24.66
CA SER A 155 31.86 -18.64 24.87
C SER A 155 31.95 -17.58 23.77
N LEU A 156 33.18 -17.19 23.38
CA LEU A 156 33.37 -16.23 22.30
C LEU A 156 32.89 -16.78 20.95
N SER A 157 33.10 -18.07 20.67
CA SER A 157 32.59 -18.72 19.45
C SER A 157 31.06 -18.76 19.43
N GLU A 158 30.43 -19.02 20.57
CA GLU A 158 28.97 -18.98 20.70
C GLU A 158 28.44 -17.55 20.47
N GLU A 159 29.01 -16.55 21.15
CA GLU A 159 28.67 -15.14 20.95
C GLU A 159 28.80 -14.73 19.47
N LEU A 160 29.89 -15.12 18.81
CA LEU A 160 30.12 -14.85 17.40
C LEU A 160 29.04 -15.51 16.52
N SER A 161 28.68 -16.75 16.82
CA SER A 161 27.61 -17.44 16.08
C SER A 161 26.26 -16.74 16.24
N THR A 162 25.91 -16.32 17.48
CA THR A 162 24.65 -15.63 17.75
C THR A 162 24.59 -14.26 17.05
N GLU A 163 25.69 -13.52 17.01
CA GLU A 163 25.73 -12.22 16.37
C GLU A 163 25.75 -12.37 14.83
N LYS A 164 26.39 -13.40 14.28
CA LYS A 164 26.28 -13.76 12.85
C LYS A 164 24.84 -14.06 12.47
N ASP A 165 24.15 -14.89 13.25
CA ASP A 165 22.73 -15.21 13.01
C ASP A 165 21.85 -13.97 13.08
N ARG A 166 22.14 -13.08 14.04
CA ARG A 166 21.46 -11.79 14.16
C ARG A 166 21.67 -10.91 12.92
N VAL A 167 22.91 -10.80 12.44
CA VAL A 167 23.25 -10.02 11.24
C VAL A 167 22.58 -10.61 10.00
N LEU A 168 22.61 -11.94 9.82
CA LEU A 168 21.94 -12.62 8.72
C LEU A 168 20.43 -12.36 8.73
N ARG A 169 19.81 -12.44 9.91
CA ARG A 169 18.39 -12.13 10.08
C ARG A 169 18.07 -10.68 9.74
N ILE A 170 18.87 -9.73 10.22
CA ILE A 170 18.69 -8.30 9.89
C ILE A 170 18.85 -8.07 8.39
N GLY A 171 19.81 -8.72 7.74
CA GLY A 171 19.98 -8.69 6.29
C GLY A 171 18.73 -9.19 5.56
N ALA A 172 18.18 -10.33 5.97
CA ALA A 172 16.95 -10.88 5.40
C ALA A 172 15.73 -9.95 5.63
N ASP A 173 15.59 -9.37 6.82
CA ASP A 173 14.52 -8.43 7.14
C ASP A 173 14.64 -7.14 6.30
N PHE A 174 15.86 -6.66 6.05
CA PHE A 174 16.12 -5.50 5.20
C PHE A 174 15.78 -5.77 3.73
N ASP A 175 16.16 -6.94 3.21
CA ASP A 175 15.81 -7.34 1.83
C ASP A 175 14.29 -7.47 1.66
N ASN A 176 13.60 -8.04 2.66
CA ASN A 176 12.15 -8.10 2.69
C ASN A 176 11.51 -6.71 2.73
N PHE A 177 12.04 -5.81 3.57
CA PHE A 177 11.58 -4.43 3.65
C PHE A 177 11.78 -3.68 2.33
N ARG A 178 12.93 -3.83 1.68
CA ARG A 178 13.21 -3.22 0.37
C ARG A 178 12.21 -3.70 -0.68
N LYS A 179 12.06 -5.01 -0.84
CA LYS A 179 11.10 -5.61 -1.80
C LYS A 179 9.66 -5.19 -1.51
N ARG A 180 9.30 -5.08 -0.24
CA ARG A 180 7.98 -4.58 0.17
C ARG A 180 7.79 -3.11 -0.20
N THR A 181 8.77 -2.27 0.12
CA THR A 181 8.72 -0.82 -0.15
C THR A 181 8.66 -0.54 -1.64
N GLU A 182 9.42 -1.28 -2.45
CA GLU A 182 9.38 -1.16 -3.91
C GLU A 182 8.00 -1.54 -4.47
N ARG A 183 7.38 -2.61 -3.96
CA ARG A 183 6.00 -2.99 -4.33
C ARG A 183 4.95 -1.97 -3.89
N GLU A 184 5.12 -1.34 -2.73
CA GLU A 184 4.20 -0.33 -2.22
C GLU A 184 4.39 1.03 -2.92
N ARG A 185 5.59 1.36 -3.41
CA ARG A 185 5.90 2.66 -4.04
C ARG A 185 5.05 2.95 -5.28
N LEU A 186 4.92 1.99 -6.19
CA LEU A 186 4.17 2.16 -7.44
C LEU A 186 2.68 2.48 -7.19
N PRO A 187 1.92 1.69 -6.42
CA PRO A 187 0.53 2.00 -6.13
C PRO A 187 0.39 3.27 -5.28
N LEU A 188 1.34 3.60 -4.38
CA LEU A 188 1.30 4.87 -3.65
C LEU A 188 1.33 6.09 -4.58
N VAL A 189 2.18 6.07 -5.61
CA VAL A 189 2.25 7.16 -6.59
C VAL A 189 0.96 7.24 -7.40
N ALA A 190 0.45 6.11 -7.90
CA ALA A 190 -0.82 6.07 -8.64
C ALA A 190 -2.01 6.51 -7.78
N ASN A 191 -1.99 6.17 -6.48
CA ASN A 191 -3.03 6.55 -5.54
C ASN A 191 -3.05 8.06 -5.32
N ALA A 192 -1.88 8.65 -5.04
CA ALA A 192 -1.72 10.08 -4.87
C ALA A 192 -2.11 10.87 -6.14
N GLN A 193 -1.74 10.36 -7.32
CA GLN A 193 -2.16 10.96 -8.60
C GLN A 193 -3.69 10.93 -8.75
N GLY A 194 -4.33 9.80 -8.46
CA GLY A 194 -5.78 9.69 -8.55
C GLY A 194 -6.53 10.60 -7.58
N GLU A 195 -6.04 10.79 -6.35
CA GLU A 195 -6.64 11.74 -5.39
C GLU A 195 -6.60 13.19 -5.91
N VAL A 196 -5.49 13.61 -6.54
CA VAL A 196 -5.38 14.95 -7.14
C VAL A 196 -6.35 15.09 -8.32
N LEU A 197 -6.47 14.05 -9.15
CA LEU A 197 -7.36 14.04 -10.30
C LEU A 197 -8.83 14.06 -9.89
N GLU A 198 -9.23 13.29 -8.86
CA GLU A 198 -10.58 13.30 -8.29
C GLU A 198 -11.00 14.71 -7.85
N ASN A 199 -10.10 15.47 -7.23
CA ASN A 199 -10.35 16.85 -6.84
C ASN A 199 -10.45 17.82 -8.04
N LEU A 200 -9.89 17.45 -9.18
CA LEU A 200 -9.92 18.24 -10.41
C LEU A 200 -11.16 17.94 -11.28
N LEU A 201 -11.75 16.75 -11.16
CA LEU A 201 -12.95 16.35 -11.93
C LEU A 201 -14.15 17.30 -11.79
N PRO A 202 -14.46 17.90 -10.62
CA PRO A 202 -15.53 18.90 -10.51
C PRO A 202 -15.33 20.13 -11.41
N VAL A 203 -14.07 20.49 -11.70
CA VAL A 203 -13.76 21.58 -12.63
C VAL A 203 -14.14 21.18 -14.06
N LEU A 204 -13.88 19.93 -14.44
CA LEU A 204 -14.32 19.38 -15.72
C LEU A 204 -15.85 19.39 -15.85
N ASP A 205 -16.55 19.01 -14.80
CA ASP A 205 -18.03 19.04 -14.80
C ASP A 205 -18.59 20.45 -14.97
N ASN A 206 -17.90 21.46 -14.41
CA ASN A 206 -18.25 22.86 -14.65
C ASN A 206 -18.07 23.23 -16.12
N PHE A 207 -17.05 22.69 -16.80
CA PHE A 207 -16.94 22.84 -18.24
C PHE A 207 -18.11 22.14 -18.98
N GLU A 208 -18.52 20.95 -18.58
CA GLU A 208 -19.65 20.29 -19.25
C GLU A 208 -20.97 21.05 -19.02
N ARG A 209 -21.17 21.55 -17.79
CA ARG A 209 -22.30 22.39 -17.42
C ARG A 209 -22.33 23.71 -18.19
N ALA A 210 -21.19 24.39 -18.30
CA ALA A 210 -21.09 25.64 -19.06
C ALA A 210 -21.33 25.40 -20.55
N LYS A 211 -20.82 24.29 -21.12
CA LYS A 211 -21.09 23.89 -22.51
C LYS A 211 -22.59 23.77 -22.79
N ALA A 212 -23.35 23.18 -21.87
CA ALA A 212 -24.80 23.02 -22.00
C ALA A 212 -25.58 24.36 -21.91
N GLN A 213 -25.00 25.38 -21.27
CA GLN A 213 -25.63 26.69 -21.09
C GLN A 213 -25.35 27.67 -22.24
N ILE A 214 -24.25 27.49 -22.98
CA ILE A 214 -23.89 28.36 -24.09
C ILE A 214 -24.87 28.15 -25.25
N LYS A 215 -25.82 29.09 -25.38
CA LYS A 215 -26.73 29.19 -26.53
C LYS A 215 -26.19 30.25 -27.48
N VAL A 216 -25.56 29.80 -28.55
CA VAL A 216 -25.01 30.67 -29.59
C VAL A 216 -26.15 31.29 -30.41
N LYS A 217 -26.23 32.62 -30.43
CA LYS A 217 -27.18 33.38 -31.25
C LYS A 217 -26.50 34.42 -32.13
N THR A 218 -25.29 34.84 -31.77
CA THR A 218 -24.53 35.91 -32.47
C THR A 218 -23.12 35.44 -32.85
N GLU A 219 -22.57 35.94 -33.95
CA GLU A 219 -21.20 35.63 -34.42
C GLU A 219 -20.10 35.91 -33.39
N GLY A 220 -20.29 36.89 -32.49
CA GLY A 220 -19.37 37.15 -31.38
C GLY A 220 -19.35 36.02 -30.33
N GLU A 221 -20.49 35.38 -30.10
CA GLU A 221 -20.64 34.26 -29.16
C GLU A 221 -20.05 32.98 -29.74
N GLU A 222 -20.08 32.80 -31.07
CA GLU A 222 -19.40 31.70 -31.76
C GLU A 222 -17.89 31.71 -31.52
N LYS A 223 -17.25 32.89 -31.59
CA LYS A 223 -15.81 33.03 -31.31
C LYS A 223 -15.46 32.61 -29.89
N ILE A 224 -16.32 32.96 -28.92
CA ILE A 224 -16.15 32.57 -27.52
C ILE A 224 -16.38 31.06 -27.35
N ASN A 225 -17.36 30.48 -28.04
CA ASN A 225 -17.59 29.04 -28.02
C ASN A 225 -16.38 28.27 -28.59
N ASN A 226 -15.78 28.76 -29.68
CA ASN A 226 -14.60 28.13 -30.28
C ASN A 226 -13.37 28.16 -29.36
N SER A 227 -13.11 29.29 -28.69
CA SER A 227 -12.01 29.38 -27.72
C SER A 227 -12.28 28.47 -26.51
N TYR A 228 -13.52 28.41 -26.05
CA TYR A 228 -13.97 27.51 -25.00
C TYR A 228 -13.75 26.02 -25.34
N GLN A 229 -14.22 25.59 -26.51
CA GLN A 229 -14.02 24.21 -27.00
C GLN A 229 -12.53 23.87 -27.12
N SER A 230 -11.70 24.83 -27.54
CA SER A 230 -10.25 24.64 -27.63
C SER A 230 -9.63 24.37 -26.26
N ILE A 231 -10.01 25.13 -25.22
CA ILE A 231 -9.53 24.92 -23.84
C ILE A 231 -10.03 23.58 -23.29
N TYR A 232 -11.29 23.23 -23.52
CA TYR A 232 -11.85 21.93 -23.11
C TYR A 232 -11.07 20.77 -23.74
N LYS A 233 -10.77 20.87 -25.05
CA LYS A 233 -9.99 19.85 -25.76
C LYS A 233 -8.58 19.71 -25.18
N GLN A 234 -7.87 20.82 -24.97
CA GLN A 234 -6.54 20.81 -24.35
C GLN A 234 -6.58 20.18 -22.96
N PHE A 235 -7.61 20.48 -22.17
CA PHE A 235 -7.77 19.89 -20.84
C PHE A 235 -7.98 18.37 -20.90
N MET A 236 -8.80 17.88 -21.84
CA MET A 236 -8.97 16.45 -22.09
C MET A 236 -7.68 15.78 -22.58
N GLU A 237 -6.90 16.45 -23.44
CA GLU A 237 -5.59 15.97 -23.90
C GLU A 237 -4.60 15.83 -22.72
N ILE A 238 -4.59 16.78 -21.78
CA ILE A 238 -3.78 16.70 -20.56
C ILE A 238 -4.21 15.51 -19.70
N LEU A 239 -5.51 15.33 -19.48
CA LEU A 239 -6.02 14.17 -18.72
C LEU A 239 -5.66 12.84 -19.38
N GLY A 240 -5.80 12.74 -20.70
CA GLY A 240 -5.39 11.56 -21.47
C GLY A 240 -3.89 11.29 -21.36
N SER A 241 -3.05 12.33 -21.37
CA SER A 241 -1.60 12.18 -21.17
C SER A 241 -1.21 11.66 -19.79
N LEU A 242 -2.07 11.88 -18.78
CA LEU A 242 -1.91 11.36 -17.42
C LEU A 242 -2.47 9.92 -17.27
N GLY A 243 -3.01 9.34 -18.34
CA GLY A 243 -3.60 7.99 -18.32
C GLY A 243 -5.05 7.95 -17.83
N VAL A 244 -5.73 9.10 -17.79
CA VAL A 244 -7.16 9.17 -17.44
C VAL A 244 -7.99 8.92 -18.69
N GLU A 245 -8.85 7.92 -18.61
CA GLU A 245 -9.79 7.55 -19.67
C GLU A 245 -11.23 7.78 -19.20
N PRO A 246 -12.11 8.34 -20.06
CA PRO A 246 -13.54 8.36 -19.77
C PRO A 246 -14.12 6.94 -19.81
N VAL A 247 -15.15 6.70 -19.02
CA VAL A 247 -15.93 5.45 -19.05
C VAL A 247 -16.99 5.55 -20.14
N ASP A 248 -17.08 4.54 -21.02
CA ASP A 248 -18.07 4.52 -22.09
C ASP A 248 -19.46 4.15 -21.55
N THR A 249 -20.42 5.08 -21.65
CA THR A 249 -21.73 4.96 -21.01
C THR A 249 -22.87 4.70 -21.98
N VAL A 250 -23.26 5.69 -22.79
CA VAL A 250 -24.49 5.67 -23.59
C VAL A 250 -24.48 4.51 -24.61
N GLY A 251 -25.51 3.65 -24.55
CA GLY A 251 -25.66 2.49 -25.42
C GLY A 251 -24.95 1.22 -24.94
N ASN A 252 -24.17 1.29 -23.86
CA ASN A 252 -23.54 0.12 -23.25
C ASN A 252 -24.41 -0.49 -22.14
N PRO A 253 -24.20 -1.79 -21.82
CA PRO A 253 -24.83 -2.40 -20.65
C PRO A 253 -24.34 -1.74 -19.37
N PHE A 254 -25.24 -1.58 -18.41
CA PHE A 254 -24.93 -1.05 -17.09
C PHE A 254 -24.05 -2.01 -16.30
N ASP A 255 -22.85 -1.53 -15.92
CA ASP A 255 -21.94 -2.21 -15.00
C ASP A 255 -21.91 -1.47 -13.64
N PRO A 256 -22.37 -2.09 -12.53
CA PRO A 256 -22.30 -1.51 -11.19
C PRO A 256 -20.88 -1.16 -10.71
N MET A 257 -19.83 -1.75 -11.29
CA MET A 257 -18.45 -1.44 -10.92
C MET A 257 -17.97 -0.11 -11.51
N LEU A 258 -18.57 0.34 -12.61
CA LEU A 258 -18.14 1.53 -13.36
C LEU A 258 -19.19 2.66 -13.36
N HIS A 259 -20.44 2.32 -13.07
CA HIS A 259 -21.60 3.19 -13.24
C HIS A 259 -22.44 3.30 -11.97
N GLU A 260 -23.00 4.49 -11.76
CA GLU A 260 -23.97 4.79 -10.71
C GLU A 260 -25.32 5.13 -11.37
N ALA A 261 -26.32 4.27 -11.19
CA ALA A 261 -27.66 4.50 -11.72
C ALA A 261 -28.44 5.45 -10.79
N ILE A 262 -28.69 6.69 -11.25
CA ILE A 262 -29.53 7.65 -10.49
C ILE A 262 -31.01 7.41 -10.77
N MET A 263 -31.34 7.11 -12.03
CA MET A 263 -32.72 7.07 -12.51
C MET A 263 -32.92 5.88 -13.45
N GLN A 264 -34.14 5.34 -13.44
CA GLN A 264 -34.59 4.34 -14.39
C GLN A 264 -35.75 4.92 -15.21
N GLU A 265 -35.76 4.70 -16.52
CA GLU A 265 -36.83 5.17 -17.40
C GLU A 265 -37.27 4.04 -18.34
N ASP A 266 -38.58 3.92 -18.56
CA ASP A 266 -39.13 2.97 -19.52
C ASP A 266 -38.76 3.44 -20.93
N SER A 267 -38.08 2.60 -21.69
CA SER A 267 -37.72 2.88 -23.09
C SER A 267 -38.07 1.70 -23.98
N THR A 268 -38.72 2.00 -25.10
CA THR A 268 -38.96 1.02 -26.16
C THR A 268 -37.76 0.87 -27.10
N GLU A 269 -36.79 1.79 -27.03
CA GLU A 269 -35.62 1.83 -27.92
C GLU A 269 -34.50 0.91 -27.44
N PHE A 270 -34.33 0.77 -26.13
CA PHE A 270 -33.23 0.00 -25.52
C PHE A 270 -33.77 -1.03 -24.52
N GLU A 271 -33.16 -2.23 -24.54
CA GLU A 271 -33.46 -3.31 -23.61
C GLU A 271 -33.19 -2.91 -22.15
N GLU A 272 -33.79 -3.66 -21.22
CA GLU A 272 -33.58 -3.46 -19.79
C GLU A 272 -32.09 -3.54 -19.43
N GLY A 273 -31.62 -2.61 -18.60
CA GLY A 273 -30.22 -2.59 -18.15
C GLY A 273 -29.24 -1.89 -19.11
N ILE A 274 -29.71 -1.30 -20.22
CA ILE A 274 -28.88 -0.46 -21.09
C ILE A 274 -28.90 1.00 -20.61
N ILE A 275 -27.76 1.68 -20.70
CA ILE A 275 -27.64 3.10 -20.36
C ILE A 275 -28.24 3.98 -21.46
N LEU A 276 -29.27 4.75 -21.10
CA LEU A 276 -29.98 5.67 -21.99
C LEU A 276 -29.26 7.01 -22.12
N GLN A 277 -28.84 7.55 -20.98
CA GLN A 277 -28.26 8.89 -20.91
C GLN A 277 -27.27 8.98 -19.76
N GLU A 278 -26.18 9.70 -20.00
CA GLU A 278 -25.22 10.09 -18.99
C GLU A 278 -25.51 11.50 -18.47
N PHE A 279 -25.55 11.65 -17.15
CA PHE A 279 -25.69 12.95 -16.48
C PHE A 279 -24.34 13.55 -16.11
N GLN A 280 -23.38 12.70 -15.71
CA GLN A 280 -22.05 13.09 -15.33
C GLN A 280 -21.05 12.01 -15.74
N LYS A 281 -19.96 12.42 -16.38
CA LYS A 281 -18.95 11.50 -16.87
C LYS A 281 -18.18 10.77 -15.79
N GLY A 282 -18.02 9.47 -15.98
CA GLY A 282 -17.12 8.64 -15.19
C GLY A 282 -15.72 8.67 -15.77
N PHE A 283 -14.72 8.54 -14.90
CA PHE A 283 -13.31 8.51 -15.29
C PHE A 283 -12.56 7.41 -14.52
N LYS A 284 -11.65 6.75 -15.23
CA LYS A 284 -10.73 5.74 -14.69
C LYS A 284 -9.29 6.13 -15.00
N LEU A 285 -8.37 5.76 -14.13
CA LEU A 285 -6.93 5.91 -14.26
C LEU A 285 -6.31 4.52 -14.38
N GLY A 286 -6.02 4.08 -15.62
CA GLY A 286 -5.68 2.69 -15.90
C GLY A 286 -6.78 1.74 -15.41
N ASP A 287 -6.46 0.90 -14.43
CA ASP A 287 -7.39 -0.06 -13.83
C ASP A 287 -8.16 0.49 -12.62
N ARG A 288 -7.78 1.67 -12.10
CA ARG A 288 -8.43 2.28 -10.93
C ARG A 288 -9.58 3.19 -11.38
N LEU A 289 -10.78 2.97 -10.85
CA LEU A 289 -11.87 3.93 -11.01
C LEU A 289 -11.65 5.16 -10.12
N LEU A 290 -11.70 6.36 -10.71
CA LEU A 290 -11.63 7.63 -9.96
C LEU A 290 -13.03 8.07 -9.54
N ARG A 291 -13.98 7.99 -10.47
CA ARG A 291 -15.38 8.36 -10.24
C ARG A 291 -16.29 7.55 -11.16
N PRO A 292 -17.36 6.92 -10.65
CA PRO A 292 -18.34 6.24 -11.49
C PRO A 292 -19.09 7.24 -12.36
N ALA A 293 -19.55 6.80 -13.53
CA ALA A 293 -20.40 7.64 -14.36
C ALA A 293 -21.83 7.62 -13.82
N MET A 294 -22.44 8.79 -13.70
CA MET A 294 -23.83 8.88 -13.27
C MET A 294 -24.76 8.77 -14.46
N VAL A 295 -25.60 7.73 -14.46
CA VAL A 295 -26.36 7.33 -15.64
C VAL A 295 -27.83 7.13 -15.36
N LYS A 296 -28.62 7.23 -16.43
CA LYS A 296 -30.02 6.79 -16.51
C LYS A 296 -30.08 5.46 -17.24
N VAL A 297 -30.73 4.47 -16.64
CA VAL A 297 -30.81 3.09 -17.16
C VAL A 297 -32.22 2.80 -17.67
N SER A 298 -32.34 1.97 -18.72
CA SER A 298 -33.63 1.50 -19.24
C SER A 298 -34.26 0.46 -18.31
N ALA A 299 -35.56 0.58 -18.02
CA ALA A 299 -36.36 -0.47 -17.40
C ALA A 299 -36.89 -1.51 -18.41
N GLY A 300 -36.49 -1.37 -19.68
CA GLY A 300 -37.09 -2.09 -20.80
C GLY A 300 -38.41 -1.45 -21.24
N PRO A 301 -39.12 -2.07 -22.19
CA PRO A 301 -40.48 -1.68 -22.52
C PRO A 301 -41.35 -2.01 -21.31
N GLY A 302 -41.62 -0.98 -20.49
CA GLY A 302 -42.44 -1.12 -19.29
C GLY A 302 -43.77 -1.82 -19.57
N PRO A 303 -44.48 -2.31 -18.53
CA PRO A 303 -45.78 -2.95 -18.72
C PRO A 303 -46.68 -1.97 -19.46
N SER A 304 -47.14 -2.35 -20.66
CA SER A 304 -47.91 -1.50 -21.57
C SER A 304 -48.83 -0.56 -20.80
N LYS A 305 -48.57 0.74 -20.84
CA LYS A 305 -49.53 1.75 -20.39
C LYS A 305 -50.80 1.52 -21.21
N THR A 306 -51.74 0.79 -20.65
CA THR A 306 -53.11 0.75 -21.16
C THR A 306 -53.67 2.13 -20.90
N GLU A 307 -53.71 2.94 -21.94
CA GLU A 307 -54.51 4.14 -22.03
C GLU A 307 -55.96 3.77 -21.62
N ARG A 308 -56.35 4.10 -20.39
CA ARG A 308 -57.75 4.33 -20.07
C ARG A 308 -57.99 5.82 -20.27
N GLU A 309 -58.05 6.24 -21.53
CA GLU A 309 -58.66 7.50 -21.88
C GLU A 309 -60.18 7.32 -21.95
N SER A 310 -60.87 8.18 -21.19
CA SER A 310 -62.13 8.85 -21.54
C SER A 310 -63.20 8.05 -22.31
N SER A 311 -64.14 7.48 -21.56
CA SER A 311 -65.54 7.47 -21.98
C SER A 311 -66.46 7.48 -20.76
N GLU A 312 -66.86 8.66 -20.29
CA GLU A 312 -68.21 8.78 -19.76
C GLU A 312 -68.79 10.13 -20.15
N SER A 313 -69.85 10.01 -20.93
CA SER A 313 -70.60 11.01 -21.64
C SER A 313 -71.37 11.95 -20.71
N ALA A 314 -71.59 13.16 -21.23
CA ALA A 314 -72.63 14.07 -20.78
C ALA A 314 -73.99 13.37 -20.62
N ASP A 315 -74.65 13.60 -19.50
CA ASP A 315 -76.10 13.69 -19.45
C ASP A 315 -76.52 14.77 -18.44
N VAL A 316 -77.33 15.71 -18.92
CA VAL A 316 -77.97 16.78 -18.16
C VAL A 316 -79.45 16.41 -18.09
N GLY A 317 -79.96 16.18 -16.88
CA GLY A 317 -81.37 15.91 -16.63
C GLY A 317 -81.77 16.27 -15.20
N GLU A 318 -82.34 17.46 -15.05
CA GLU A 318 -82.90 18.05 -13.84
C GLU A 318 -84.26 17.43 -13.48
N SER A 319 -84.50 17.05 -12.22
CA SER A 319 -85.65 17.51 -11.38
C SER A 319 -85.97 16.64 -10.14
N LYS A 320 -86.10 17.35 -9.01
CA LYS A 320 -87.07 17.23 -7.89
C LYS A 320 -87.18 16.02 -6.94
N GLU A 321 -86.83 16.34 -5.67
CA GLU A 321 -87.69 16.41 -4.46
C GLU A 321 -88.11 15.14 -3.68
N THR A 322 -88.02 15.26 -2.33
CA THR A 322 -88.61 14.43 -1.23
C THR A 322 -87.91 13.10 -0.91
N SER A 323 -87.77 12.57 0.32
CA SER A 323 -88.06 12.97 1.71
C SER A 323 -87.53 11.87 2.66
N GLU A 324 -87.08 12.26 3.85
CA GLU A 324 -87.21 11.59 5.18
C GLU A 324 -87.07 10.06 5.39
N THR A 325 -86.14 9.74 6.30
CA THR A 325 -86.28 8.90 7.54
C THR A 325 -86.43 7.37 7.47
N THR A 326 -85.65 6.70 8.34
CA THR A 326 -85.81 5.40 9.08
C THR A 326 -84.61 4.46 8.89
N GLU A 327 -83.74 4.29 9.88
CA GLU A 327 -83.80 3.36 11.04
C GLU A 327 -83.69 1.85 10.69
N SER A 328 -82.56 1.28 11.13
CA SER A 328 -82.48 0.07 11.97
C SER A 328 -82.60 -1.34 11.39
N SER A 329 -81.71 -2.19 11.94
CA SER A 329 -81.75 -3.67 12.06
C SER A 329 -81.41 -4.53 10.84
N GLU A 330 -80.99 -5.80 10.93
CA GLU A 330 -80.18 -6.63 11.84
C GLU A 330 -80.28 -8.04 11.22
N THR A 331 -79.29 -8.90 11.45
CA THR A 331 -79.37 -10.38 11.47
C THR A 331 -79.30 -11.25 10.18
N THR A 332 -78.16 -11.97 10.12
CA THR A 332 -78.00 -13.44 10.00
C THR A 332 -78.22 -14.16 8.66
N LYS A 333 -77.20 -14.89 8.20
CA LYS A 333 -77.25 -16.37 8.19
C LYS A 333 -75.87 -17.03 8.08
N THR A 334 -75.70 -17.99 8.98
CA THR A 334 -74.62 -18.95 9.24
C THR A 334 -74.53 -20.09 8.22
N HIS A 335 -73.33 -20.63 8.00
CA HIS A 335 -72.98 -22.08 8.01
C HIS A 335 -71.50 -22.26 7.57
N ARG A 336 -70.64 -23.19 8.01
CA ARG A 336 -70.35 -23.99 9.23
C ARG A 336 -69.42 -25.14 8.78
N GLU A 337 -68.27 -25.31 9.45
CA GLU A 337 -67.43 -26.55 9.65
C GLU A 337 -66.94 -27.32 8.39
N ALA A 338 -65.85 -28.11 8.35
CA ALA A 338 -64.90 -28.76 9.28
C ALA A 338 -63.59 -29.05 8.46
N GLU A 339 -62.37 -28.88 8.98
CA GLU A 339 -61.54 -29.82 9.77
C GLU A 339 -61.11 -31.16 9.10
N SER A 340 -59.89 -31.59 9.45
CA SER A 340 -59.15 -32.85 9.14
C SER A 340 -58.22 -32.75 7.92
N SER A 341 -56.88 -32.94 8.00
CA SER A 341 -56.01 -33.64 8.96
C SER A 341 -54.63 -32.99 9.06
#